data_AF-A0A2E5XAB1-F1
#
_entry.id   AF-A0A2E5XAB1-F1
#
_cell.length_a   1.000
_cell.length_b   1.000
_cell.length_c   1.000
_cell.angle_alpha   90.00
_cell.angle_beta   90.00
_cell.angle_gamma   90.00
#
_symmetry.space_group_name_H-M   'P 1'
#
loop_
_entity.id
_entity.type
_entity.pdbx_description
1 polymer ?
#
loop_
_entity_poly.entity_id
_entity_poly.type
_entity_poly.pdbx_seq_one_letter_code
_entity_poly.pdbx_strand_id
1 'polypeptide(L)'
;MAESLLENSILVERRMEVENALQSIIESSMNGPFAPAMGLAREILLAGGKRIRPILTLLAYDLVGGKDRNDVIDFAVATELIHTATLIHDDIYDGAKLRRGVQTLHEKHGLDHAIIGGDFLFVMGFGIGGRYEEKIVRIMADTCAAIAAGELKQLQHVADLSTTPEDYYDIIRGKTAGPFSSACECAA
;
A
#
# COMPACT_ATOMS: atom_id res chain seq x y z
N MET A 1 -16.66 1.35 28.85
CA MET A 1 -17.71 0.54 28.21
C MET A 1 -17.78 0.73 26.69
N ALA A 2 -17.41 1.90 26.14
CA ALA A 2 -17.26 2.07 24.68
C ALA A 2 -15.90 1.57 24.13
N GLU A 3 -14.83 1.60 24.93
CA GLU A 3 -13.50 1.10 24.51
C GLU A 3 -13.46 -0.43 24.31
N SER A 4 -14.22 -1.21 25.10
CA SER A 4 -14.21 -2.68 25.02
C SER A 4 -14.94 -3.27 23.80
N LEU A 5 -15.76 -2.47 23.10
CA LEU A 5 -16.42 -2.89 21.86
C LEU A 5 -15.50 -2.75 20.63
N LEU A 6 -14.47 -1.90 20.72
CA LEU A 6 -13.47 -1.74 19.66
C LEU A 6 -12.36 -2.79 19.76
N GLU A 7 -12.02 -3.27 20.96
CA GLU A 7 -10.96 -4.27 21.18
C GLU A 7 -11.26 -5.63 20.53
N ASN A 8 -12.54 -5.99 20.31
CA ASN A 8 -12.98 -7.22 19.66
C ASN A 8 -13.73 -6.96 18.33
N SER A 9 -13.40 -5.88 17.63
CA SER A 9 -13.96 -5.63 16.30
C SER A 9 -13.32 -6.54 15.25
N ILE A 10 -14.10 -7.03 14.28
CA ILE A 10 -13.60 -7.70 13.07
C ILE A 10 -12.49 -6.90 12.37
N LEU A 11 -12.51 -5.56 12.49
CA LEU A 11 -11.46 -4.70 11.94
C LEU A 11 -10.12 -4.88 12.67
N VAL A 12 -10.15 -5.09 13.99
CA VAL A 12 -8.94 -5.34 14.79
C VAL A 12 -8.39 -6.72 14.49
N GLU A 13 -9.26 -7.73 14.37
CA GLU A 13 -8.86 -9.09 13.98
C GLU A 13 -8.17 -9.10 12.60
N ARG A 14 -8.83 -8.54 11.57
CA ARG A 14 -8.26 -8.46 10.22
C ARG A 14 -6.97 -7.64 10.18
N ARG A 15 -6.88 -6.58 10.98
CA ARG A 15 -5.64 -5.82 11.11
C ARG A 15 -4.52 -6.67 11.69
N MET A 16 -4.77 -7.44 12.75
CA MET A 16 -3.76 -8.31 13.36
C MET A 16 -3.29 -9.41 12.40
N GLU A 17 -4.20 -10.00 11.62
CA GLU A 17 -3.84 -10.95 10.56
C GLU A 17 -2.83 -10.32 9.59
N VAL A 18 -3.13 -9.12 9.09
CA VAL A 18 -2.25 -8.39 8.16
C VAL A 18 -0.90 -8.04 8.81
N GLU A 19 -0.88 -7.54 10.05
CA GLU A 19 0.38 -7.20 10.73
C GLU A 19 1.25 -8.44 10.95
N ASN A 20 0.66 -9.59 11.31
CA ASN A 20 1.37 -10.85 11.45
C ASN A 20 1.97 -11.33 10.12
N ALA A 21 1.20 -11.23 9.03
CA ALA A 21 1.68 -11.61 7.70
C ALA A 21 2.82 -10.68 7.22
N LEU A 22 2.70 -9.37 7.43
CA LEU A 22 3.75 -8.41 7.15
C LEU A 22 5.03 -8.72 7.95
N GLN A 23 4.89 -9.00 9.25
CA GLN A 23 6.02 -9.36 10.12
C GLN A 23 6.74 -10.61 9.59
N SER A 24 6.00 -11.64 9.19
CA SER A 24 6.58 -12.86 8.61
C SER A 24 7.36 -12.59 7.32
N ILE A 25 6.83 -11.77 6.42
CA ILE A 25 7.52 -11.38 5.17
C ILE A 25 8.79 -10.57 5.44
N ILE A 26 8.74 -9.66 6.42
CA ILE A 26 9.91 -8.89 6.85
C ILE A 26 10.98 -9.83 7.40
N GLU A 27 10.63 -10.71 8.34
CA GLU A 27 11.57 -11.65 8.95
C GLU A 27 12.20 -12.59 7.92
N SER A 28 11.40 -13.14 7.01
CA SER A 28 11.89 -13.98 5.92
C SER A 28 12.88 -13.24 5.03
N SER A 29 12.54 -12.02 4.62
CA SER A 29 13.40 -11.19 3.75
C SER A 29 14.69 -10.74 4.44
N MET A 30 14.63 -10.49 5.76
CA MET A 30 15.79 -10.10 6.58
C MET A 30 16.79 -11.24 6.78
N ASN A 31 16.38 -12.50 6.61
CA ASN A 31 17.25 -13.67 6.69
C ASN A 31 17.86 -14.06 5.32
N GLY A 32 17.60 -13.27 4.28
CA GLY A 32 18.00 -13.56 2.91
C GLY A 32 18.87 -12.49 2.26
N PRO A 33 19.12 -12.60 0.94
CA PRO A 33 19.94 -11.64 0.19
C PRO A 33 19.31 -10.24 0.09
N PHE A 34 18.01 -10.11 0.37
CA PHE A 34 17.26 -8.86 0.30
C PHE A 34 17.29 -8.07 1.62
N ALA A 35 18.00 -8.55 2.64
CA ALA A 35 18.05 -7.93 3.97
C ALA A 35 18.42 -6.43 3.97
N PRO A 36 19.38 -5.93 3.16
CA PRO A 36 19.68 -4.50 3.13
C PRO A 36 18.49 -3.63 2.69
N ALA A 37 17.81 -4.03 1.61
CA ALA A 37 16.66 -3.29 1.08
C ALA A 37 15.45 -3.40 2.02
N MET A 38 15.18 -4.59 2.57
CA MET A 38 14.13 -4.78 3.58
C MET A 38 14.43 -3.98 4.86
N GLY A 39 15.70 -3.85 5.25
CA GLY A 39 16.13 -3.07 6.40
C GLY A 39 15.72 -1.60 6.33
N LEU A 40 15.76 -1.01 5.13
CA LEU A 40 15.28 0.35 4.86
C LEU A 40 13.75 0.38 4.81
N ALA A 41 13.15 -0.48 3.99
CA ALA A 41 11.71 -0.51 3.73
C ALA A 41 10.88 -0.77 4.99
N ARG A 42 11.34 -1.64 5.88
CA ARG A 42 10.64 -2.01 7.12
C ARG A 42 10.43 -0.81 8.05
N GLU A 43 11.28 0.22 7.99
CA GLU A 43 11.14 1.39 8.86
C GLU A 43 9.80 2.09 8.61
N ILE A 44 9.40 2.22 7.34
CA ILE A 44 8.12 2.82 6.97
C ILE A 44 6.99 1.82 7.08
N LEU A 45 7.23 0.56 6.71
CA LEU A 45 6.22 -0.50 6.83
C LEU A 45 5.75 -0.66 8.28
N LEU A 46 6.66 -0.54 9.26
CA LEU A 46 6.41 -0.65 10.70
C LEU A 46 6.19 0.71 11.40
N ALA A 47 6.22 1.85 10.70
CA ALA A 47 6.00 3.19 11.27
C ALA A 47 4.56 3.45 11.76
N GLY A 48 3.75 2.39 11.87
CA GLY A 48 2.34 2.43 12.23
C GLY A 48 1.48 2.79 11.03
N GLY A 49 0.40 2.05 10.82
CA GLY A 49 -0.57 2.29 9.76
C GLY A 49 -1.94 1.74 10.13
N LYS A 50 -2.99 2.32 9.55
CA LYS A 50 -4.37 1.87 9.81
C LYS A 50 -4.71 0.56 9.08
N ARG A 51 -3.89 0.16 8.10
CA ARG A 51 -4.07 -1.05 7.27
C ARG A 51 -5.44 -1.14 6.60
N ILE A 52 -6.04 0.00 6.23
CA ILE A 52 -7.43 0.02 5.75
C ILE A 52 -7.56 -0.74 4.43
N ARG A 53 -6.63 -0.59 3.49
CA ARG A 53 -6.65 -1.30 2.20
C ARG A 53 -6.66 -2.82 2.39
N PRO A 54 -5.66 -3.43 3.06
CA PRO A 54 -5.66 -4.88 3.23
C PRO A 54 -6.83 -5.37 4.09
N ILE A 55 -7.30 -4.60 5.09
CA ILE A 55 -8.52 -4.96 5.83
C ILE A 55 -9.73 -5.04 4.89
N LEU A 56 -9.93 -4.05 4.02
CA LEU A 56 -11.04 -4.05 3.07
C LEU A 56 -10.93 -5.19 2.04
N THR A 57 -9.72 -5.50 1.58
CA THR A 57 -9.44 -6.68 0.74
C THR A 57 -9.94 -7.96 1.41
N LEU A 58 -9.56 -8.19 2.67
CA LEU A 58 -9.97 -9.39 3.41
C LEU A 58 -11.48 -9.45 3.64
N LEU A 59 -12.11 -8.30 3.94
CA LEU A 59 -13.55 -8.22 4.13
C LEU A 59 -14.32 -8.44 2.82
N ALA A 60 -13.83 -7.96 1.69
CA ALA A 60 -14.43 -8.19 0.37
C ALA A 60 -14.44 -9.69 0.03
N TYR A 61 -13.32 -10.38 0.26
CA TYR A 61 -13.22 -11.83 0.09
C TYR A 61 -14.19 -12.60 0.99
N ASP A 62 -14.31 -12.18 2.26
CA ASP A 62 -15.24 -12.80 3.21
C ASP A 62 -16.70 -12.62 2.76
N LEU A 63 -17.06 -11.44 2.25
CA LEU A 63 -18.43 -11.12 1.80
C LEU A 63 -18.89 -11.96 0.62
N VAL A 64 -17.98 -12.38 -0.27
CA VAL A 64 -18.30 -13.25 -1.41
C VAL A 64 -18.22 -14.75 -1.07
N GLY A 65 -17.94 -15.09 0.18
CA GLY A 65 -17.87 -16.48 0.65
C GLY A 65 -16.55 -17.18 0.33
N GLY A 66 -15.46 -16.42 0.21
CA GLY A 66 -14.11 -16.94 0.05
C GLY A 66 -13.72 -17.91 1.17
N LYS A 67 -12.90 -18.92 0.84
CA LYS A 67 -12.61 -20.05 1.73
C LYS A 67 -11.13 -20.22 2.07
N ASP A 68 -10.24 -19.74 1.21
CA ASP A 68 -8.80 -19.81 1.43
C ASP A 68 -8.28 -18.50 2.00
N ARG A 69 -8.16 -18.45 3.33
CA ARG A 69 -7.65 -17.25 4.02
C ARG A 69 -6.19 -16.96 3.66
N ASN A 70 -5.39 -17.99 3.42
CA ASN A 70 -3.95 -17.83 3.15
C ASN A 70 -3.72 -17.22 1.76
N ASP A 71 -4.60 -17.55 0.81
CA ASP A 71 -4.51 -16.95 -0.52
C ASP A 71 -4.86 -15.46 -0.48
N VAL A 72 -5.96 -15.06 0.17
CA VAL A 72 -6.32 -13.62 0.22
C VAL A 72 -5.39 -12.79 1.09
N ILE A 73 -4.77 -13.36 2.14
CA ILE A 73 -3.87 -12.59 3.02
C ILE A 73 -2.59 -12.19 2.31
N ASP A 74 -2.03 -13.06 1.47
CA ASP A 74 -0.88 -12.74 0.62
C ASP A 74 -1.22 -11.58 -0.33
N PHE A 75 -2.39 -11.62 -0.97
CA PHE A 75 -2.86 -10.54 -1.83
C PHE A 75 -3.06 -9.23 -1.05
N ALA A 76 -3.69 -9.30 0.14
CA ALA A 76 -3.88 -8.14 0.99
C ALA A 76 -2.53 -7.50 1.35
N VAL A 77 -1.54 -8.30 1.73
CA VAL A 77 -0.18 -7.79 1.99
C VAL A 77 0.43 -7.18 0.74
N ALA A 78 0.28 -7.78 -0.44
CA ALA A 78 0.77 -7.20 -1.70
C ALA A 78 0.24 -5.77 -1.91
N THR A 79 -1.05 -5.54 -1.65
CA THR A 79 -1.65 -4.20 -1.76
C THR A 79 -1.05 -3.18 -0.77
N GLU A 80 -0.72 -3.61 0.44
CA GLU A 80 -0.11 -2.74 1.46
C GLU A 80 1.38 -2.47 1.16
N LEU A 81 2.12 -3.42 0.60
CA LEU A 81 3.50 -3.20 0.14
C LEU A 81 3.53 -2.18 -0.99
N ILE A 82 2.65 -2.31 -2.00
CA ILE A 82 2.52 -1.32 -3.08
C ILE A 82 2.12 0.03 -2.50
N HIS A 83 1.14 0.09 -1.60
CA HIS A 83 0.75 1.34 -0.95
C HIS A 83 1.92 1.98 -0.19
N THR A 84 2.69 1.19 0.54
CA THR A 84 3.85 1.70 1.29
C THR A 84 4.94 2.21 0.35
N ALA A 85 5.16 1.54 -0.78
CA ALA A 85 6.05 2.02 -1.83
C ALA A 85 5.62 3.41 -2.34
N THR A 86 4.33 3.60 -2.64
CA THR A 86 3.84 4.91 -3.10
C THR A 86 4.03 5.98 -2.02
N LEU A 87 3.85 5.66 -0.74
CA LEU A 87 4.09 6.62 0.34
C LEU A 87 5.55 7.08 0.43
N ILE A 88 6.50 6.17 0.21
CA ILE A 88 7.94 6.49 0.20
C ILE A 88 8.24 7.44 -0.97
N HIS A 89 7.68 7.17 -2.14
CA HIS A 89 7.86 8.03 -3.33
C HIS A 89 7.15 9.38 -3.17
N ASP A 90 5.93 9.40 -2.65
CA ASP A 90 5.18 10.63 -2.34
C ASP A 90 6.00 11.53 -1.39
N ASP A 91 6.60 10.95 -0.34
CA ASP A 91 7.44 11.71 0.60
C ASP A 91 8.58 12.45 -0.12
N ILE A 92 9.18 11.84 -1.15
CA ILE A 92 10.24 12.45 -1.95
C ILE A 92 9.68 13.61 -2.77
N TYR A 93 8.61 13.38 -3.52
CA TYR A 93 8.04 14.38 -4.43
C TYR A 93 7.46 15.58 -3.67
N ASP A 94 6.90 15.34 -2.48
CA ASP A 94 6.34 16.37 -1.60
C ASP A 94 7.41 17.09 -0.74
N GLY A 95 8.66 16.61 -0.73
CA GLY A 95 9.72 17.12 0.17
C GLY A 95 9.35 16.98 1.65
N ALA A 96 8.62 15.91 2.00
CA ALA A 96 8.05 15.73 3.33
C ALA A 96 9.13 15.33 4.34
N LYS A 97 9.30 16.11 5.41
CA LYS A 97 10.33 15.80 6.43
C LYS A 97 9.92 14.69 7.39
N LEU A 98 8.63 14.56 7.65
CA LEU A 98 8.06 13.64 8.61
C LEU A 98 6.79 12.99 8.05
N ARG A 99 6.59 11.71 8.36
CA ARG A 99 5.35 10.98 8.13
C ARG A 99 4.91 10.32 9.43
N ARG A 100 3.70 10.66 9.91
CA ARG A 100 3.14 10.16 11.19
C ARG A 100 4.08 10.36 12.40
N GLY A 101 4.85 11.46 12.38
CA GLY A 101 5.81 11.79 13.44
C GLY A 101 7.17 11.07 13.32
N VAL A 102 7.37 10.23 12.30
CA VAL A 102 8.64 9.55 12.00
C VAL A 102 9.34 10.26 10.84
N GLN A 103 10.67 10.35 10.85
CA GLN A 103 11.43 10.89 9.71
C GLN A 103 11.20 10.05 8.45
N THR A 104 11.05 10.74 7.32
CA THR A 104 10.94 10.09 6.01
C THR A 104 12.28 9.49 5.60
N LEU A 105 12.27 8.47 4.74
CA LEU A 105 13.50 7.78 4.34
C LEU A 105 14.49 8.70 3.64
N HIS A 106 14.02 9.63 2.81
CA HIS A 106 14.90 10.52 2.06
C HIS A 106 15.61 11.54 2.96
N GLU A 107 14.96 12.00 4.02
CA GLU A 107 15.59 12.86 5.04
C GLU A 107 16.61 12.09 5.88
N LYS A 108 16.30 10.84 6.24
CA LYS A 108 17.13 10.05 7.15
C LYS A 108 18.33 9.41 6.47
N HIS A 109 18.13 8.85 5.28
CA HIS A 109 19.10 8.01 4.57
C HIS A 109 19.52 8.61 3.22
N GLY A 110 18.91 9.70 2.79
CA GLY A 110 19.17 10.33 1.49
C GLY A 110 18.23 9.84 0.38
N LEU A 111 18.20 10.61 -0.71
CA LEU A 111 17.28 10.41 -1.83
C LEU A 111 17.41 9.02 -2.47
N ASP A 112 18.64 8.59 -2.77
CA ASP A 112 18.90 7.33 -3.47
C ASP A 112 18.37 6.12 -2.69
N HIS A 113 18.55 6.11 -1.36
CA HIS A 113 18.05 5.04 -0.49
C HIS A 113 16.52 5.00 -0.43
N ALA A 114 15.86 6.16 -0.47
CA ALA A 114 14.40 6.23 -0.47
C ALA A 114 13.81 5.72 -1.78
N ILE A 115 14.39 6.09 -2.93
CA ILE A 115 13.99 5.57 -4.25
C ILE A 115 14.14 4.05 -4.28
N ILE A 116 15.31 3.54 -3.90
CA ILE A 116 15.57 2.09 -3.87
C ILE A 116 14.60 1.36 -2.92
N GLY A 117 14.31 1.95 -1.75
CA GLY A 117 13.39 1.37 -0.78
C GLY A 117 11.94 1.28 -1.29
N GLY A 118 11.47 2.31 -2.00
CA GLY A 118 10.16 2.30 -2.63
C GLY A 118 10.09 1.31 -3.79
N ASP A 119 11.07 1.32 -4.70
CA ASP A 119 11.17 0.35 -5.81
C ASP A 119 11.18 -1.10 -5.30
N PHE A 120 11.93 -1.37 -4.23
CA PHE A 120 11.98 -2.69 -3.61
C PHE A 120 10.61 -3.16 -3.11
N LEU A 121 9.89 -2.31 -2.37
CA LEU A 121 8.54 -2.65 -1.89
C LEU A 121 7.54 -2.80 -3.04
N PHE A 122 7.68 -1.98 -4.09
CA PHE A 122 6.84 -2.07 -5.27
C PHE A 122 7.03 -3.43 -5.97
N VAL A 123 8.28 -3.86 -6.19
CA VAL A 123 8.61 -5.17 -6.77
C VAL A 123 8.15 -6.32 -5.88
N MET A 124 8.33 -6.23 -4.55
CA MET A 124 7.86 -7.25 -3.62
C MET A 124 6.34 -7.42 -3.68
N GLY A 125 5.60 -6.31 -3.66
CA GLY A 125 4.14 -6.32 -3.78
C GLY A 125 3.67 -6.89 -5.12
N PHE A 126 4.25 -6.42 -6.23
CA PHE A 126 3.96 -6.98 -7.56
C PHE A 126 4.35 -8.45 -7.70
N GLY A 127 5.45 -8.89 -7.07
CA GLY A 127 5.89 -10.28 -7.11
C GLY A 127 4.94 -11.24 -6.39
N ILE A 128 4.30 -10.79 -5.29
CA ILE A 128 3.26 -11.54 -4.61
C ILE A 128 1.97 -11.52 -5.45
N GLY A 129 1.54 -10.33 -5.89
CA GLY A 129 0.34 -10.18 -6.75
C GLY A 129 0.46 -10.86 -8.11
N GLY A 130 1.67 -11.07 -8.61
CA GLY A 130 1.95 -11.77 -9.87
C GLY A 130 1.73 -13.28 -9.82
N ARG A 131 1.42 -13.85 -8.65
CA ARG A 131 1.09 -15.28 -8.48
C ARG A 131 -0.37 -15.61 -8.83
N TYR A 132 -1.21 -14.59 -8.93
CA TYR A 132 -2.64 -14.73 -9.17
C TYR A 132 -2.98 -14.79 -10.66
N GLU A 133 -4.25 -15.02 -10.97
CA GLU A 133 -4.74 -15.10 -12.35
C GLU A 133 -4.46 -13.82 -13.15
N GLU A 134 -4.32 -13.96 -14.47
CA GLU A 134 -4.02 -12.85 -15.40
C GLU A 134 -4.95 -11.65 -15.20
N LYS A 135 -6.24 -11.90 -14.92
CA LYS A 135 -7.22 -10.84 -14.67
C LYS A 135 -6.82 -9.97 -13.47
N ILE A 136 -6.42 -10.58 -12.36
CA ILE A 136 -5.99 -9.89 -11.14
C ILE A 136 -4.71 -9.10 -11.42
N VAL A 137 -3.73 -9.73 -12.09
CA VAL A 137 -2.47 -9.09 -12.46
C VAL A 137 -2.70 -7.87 -13.35
N ARG A 138 -3.63 -7.96 -14.32
CA ARG A 138 -4.00 -6.84 -15.19
C ARG A 138 -4.65 -5.70 -14.41
N ILE A 139 -5.61 -5.99 -13.54
CA ILE A 139 -6.24 -4.97 -12.68
C ILE A 139 -5.19 -4.28 -11.80
N MET A 140 -4.27 -5.03 -11.21
CA MET A 140 -3.17 -4.46 -10.41
C MET A 140 -2.25 -3.55 -11.25
N ALA A 141 -1.85 -4.01 -12.43
CA ALA A 141 -1.01 -3.25 -13.34
C ALA A 141 -1.67 -1.93 -13.78
N ASP A 142 -2.93 -2.01 -14.22
CA ASP A 142 -3.72 -0.85 -14.63
C ASP A 142 -3.90 0.14 -13.47
N THR A 143 -4.14 -0.39 -12.26
CA THR A 143 -4.27 0.43 -11.05
C THR A 143 -2.97 1.16 -10.73
N CYS A 144 -1.83 0.48 -10.78
CA CYS A 144 -0.54 1.12 -10.48
C CYS A 144 -0.15 2.14 -11.56
N ALA A 145 -0.44 1.86 -12.83
CA ALA A 145 -0.27 2.83 -13.90
C ALA A 145 -1.17 4.07 -13.69
N ALA A 146 -2.42 3.86 -13.25
CA ALA A 146 -3.35 4.95 -12.94
C ALA A 146 -2.90 5.78 -11.73
N ILE A 147 -2.27 5.18 -10.72
CA ILE A 147 -1.65 5.93 -9.61
C ILE A 147 -0.58 6.87 -10.16
N ALA A 148 0.37 6.36 -10.95
CA ALA A 148 1.46 7.15 -11.49
C ALA A 148 0.97 8.27 -12.43
N ALA A 149 0.01 7.96 -13.30
CA ALA A 149 -0.62 8.97 -14.17
C ALA A 149 -1.38 10.03 -13.37
N GLY A 150 -2.09 9.61 -12.32
CA GLY A 150 -2.80 10.49 -11.38
C GLY A 150 -1.84 11.42 -10.64
N GLU A 151 -0.66 10.93 -10.24
CA GLU A 151 0.38 11.73 -9.60
C GLU A 151 0.92 12.82 -10.52
N LEU A 152 1.24 12.46 -11.77
CA LEU A 152 1.68 13.43 -12.77
C LEU A 152 0.60 14.47 -13.08
N LYS A 153 -0.66 14.04 -13.19
CA LYS A 153 -1.80 14.97 -13.35
C LYS A 153 -1.88 15.91 -12.14
N GLN A 154 -1.77 15.40 -10.92
CA GLN A 154 -1.77 16.24 -9.71
C GLN A 154 -0.67 17.30 -9.75
N LEU A 155 0.55 16.94 -10.16
CA LEU A 155 1.67 17.87 -10.28
C LEU A 155 1.39 19.00 -11.28
N GLN A 156 0.69 18.73 -12.37
CA GLN A 156 0.31 19.75 -13.37
C GLN A 156 -0.71 20.76 -12.82
N HIS A 157 -1.52 20.37 -11.84
CA HIS A 157 -2.53 21.22 -11.21
C HIS A 157 -2.03 21.96 -9.95
N VAL A 158 -0.76 21.81 -9.58
CA VAL A 158 -0.19 22.53 -8.43
C VAL A 158 -0.23 24.04 -8.70
N ALA A 159 -0.87 24.78 -7.79
CA ALA A 159 -1.09 26.23 -7.89
C ALA A 159 -1.90 26.68 -9.13
N ASP A 160 -2.62 25.77 -9.79
CA ASP A 160 -3.51 26.10 -10.90
C ASP A 160 -4.95 26.38 -10.41
N LEU A 161 -5.33 27.66 -10.43
CA LEU A 161 -6.67 28.13 -10.06
C LEU A 161 -7.75 27.79 -11.10
N SER A 162 -7.38 27.28 -12.27
CA SER A 162 -8.32 26.82 -13.30
C SER A 162 -8.76 25.36 -13.12
N THR A 163 -8.17 24.64 -12.14
CA THR A 163 -8.51 23.25 -11.80
C THR A 163 -10.00 23.09 -11.55
N THR A 164 -10.65 22.22 -12.34
CA THR A 164 -12.09 21.95 -12.22
C THR A 164 -12.39 20.87 -11.18
N PRO A 165 -13.63 20.79 -10.66
CA PRO A 165 -14.07 19.64 -9.87
C PRO A 165 -13.85 18.31 -10.58
N GLU A 166 -14.05 18.26 -11.89
CA GLU A 166 -13.85 17.08 -12.72
C GLU A 166 -12.38 16.65 -12.72
N ASP A 167 -11.44 17.59 -12.85
CA ASP A 167 -10.01 17.30 -12.74
C ASP A 167 -9.64 16.73 -11.37
N TYR A 168 -10.19 17.33 -10.31
CA TYR A 168 -10.00 16.82 -8.95
C TYR A 168 -10.51 15.38 -8.81
N TYR A 169 -11.73 15.09 -9.29
CA TYR A 169 -12.30 13.76 -9.22
C TYR A 169 -11.48 12.72 -9.99
N ASP A 170 -10.95 13.09 -11.16
CA ASP A 170 -10.07 12.22 -11.93
C ASP A 170 -8.76 11.92 -11.20
N ILE A 171 -8.13 12.94 -10.60
CA ILE A 171 -6.90 12.77 -9.81
C ILE A 171 -7.14 11.83 -8.63
N ILE A 172 -8.18 12.07 -7.81
CA ILE A 172 -8.42 11.24 -6.64
C ILE A 172 -8.87 9.82 -7.03
N ARG A 173 -9.53 9.66 -8.18
CA ARG A 173 -9.91 8.34 -8.71
C ARG A 173 -8.67 7.53 -9.06
N GLY A 174 -7.67 8.12 -9.72
CA GLY A 174 -6.42 7.44 -10.05
C GLY A 174 -5.54 7.15 -8.83
N LYS A 175 -5.31 8.16 -7.98
CA LYS A 175 -4.34 8.09 -6.88
C LYS A 175 -4.86 7.38 -5.62
N THR A 176 -6.14 7.57 -5.29
CA THR A 176 -6.68 7.15 -3.98
C THR A 176 -7.80 6.13 -4.11
N ALA A 177 -8.91 6.46 -4.79
CA ALA A 177 -10.09 5.61 -4.80
C ALA A 177 -9.87 4.32 -5.63
N GLY A 178 -9.16 4.41 -6.76
CA GLY A 178 -8.85 3.27 -7.63
C GLY A 178 -8.12 2.14 -6.91
N PRO A 179 -7.04 2.41 -6.15
CA PRO A 179 -6.37 1.40 -5.33
C PRO A 179 -7.26 0.73 -4.29
N PHE A 180 -8.20 1.45 -3.66
CA PHE A 180 -9.18 0.84 -2.75
C PHE A 180 -10.17 -0.05 -3.50
N SER A 181 -10.72 0.44 -4.62
CA SER A 181 -11.69 -0.29 -5.42
C SER A 181 -11.10 -1.59 -5.97
N SER A 182 -9.91 -1.50 -6.55
CA SER A 182 -9.25 -2.62 -7.22
C SER A 182 -8.79 -3.68 -6.23
N ALA A 183 -8.37 -3.28 -5.03
CA ALA A 183 -8.05 -4.22 -3.95
C ALA A 183 -9.28 -5.06 -3.54
N CYS A 184 -10.45 -4.44 -3.43
CA CYS A 184 -11.70 -5.15 -3.16
C CYS A 184 -12.16 -6.00 -4.34
N GLU A 185 -12.06 -5.48 -5.57
CA GLU A 185 -12.45 -6.19 -6.79
C GLU A 185 -11.63 -7.46 -7.02
N CYS A 186 -10.30 -7.38 -6.86
CA CYS A 186 -9.43 -8.54 -7.02
C CYS A 186 -9.64 -9.61 -5.96
N ALA A 187 -10.14 -9.23 -4.79
CA ALA A 187 -10.45 -10.15 -3.70
C ALA A 187 -11.84 -10.78 -3.81
N ALA A 188 -12.71 -10.31 -4.71
CA ALA A 188 -14.08 -10.77 -4.88
C ALA A 188 -14.18 -11.80 -6.01
#